data_AF-A0A350DJ35-F1
#
_entry.id   AF-A0A350DJ35-F1
#
_cell.length_a   1.000
_cell.length_b   1.000
_cell.length_c   1.000
_cell.angle_alpha   90.00
_cell.angle_beta   90.00
_cell.angle_gamma   90.00
#
_symmetry.space_group_name_H-M   'P 1'
#
loop_
_entity.id
_entity.type
_entity.pdbx_description
1 polymer ?
#
loop_
_entity_poly.entity_id
_entity_poly.type
_entity_poly.pdbx_seq_one_letter_code
_entity_poly.pdbx_strand_id
1 'polypeptide(L)'
;IGLSGPGLLSADQVKKMAADPVIFACTNPDPEIHPDVAREARPDVIMATGRSDFPNQVNNVLGFPFIFRGALDVRATRINEAMKLAAVHALKDLAREPVPQEVLNAYERTEMSFGRDYIIPTPVDIRLLARVSSAVAQAAVDSGVARKPYPAHYPLKTINDVYGG
;
A
#
# COMPACT_ATOMS: atom_id res chain seq x y z
N ILE A 1 0.22 -15.99 -2.87
CA ILE A 1 1.16 -14.84 -2.97
C ILE A 1 2.35 -15.32 -3.77
N GLY A 2 2.63 -14.67 -4.89
CA GLY A 2 3.73 -14.96 -5.80
C GLY A 2 4.74 -13.81 -5.80
N LEU A 3 6.01 -14.16 -5.64
CA LEU A 3 7.17 -13.27 -5.71
C LEU A 3 8.36 -13.98 -6.39
N SER A 4 8.09 -15.03 -7.17
CA SER A 4 9.09 -16.07 -7.48
C SER A 4 9.53 -16.12 -8.94
N GLY A 5 8.71 -15.62 -9.88
CA GLY A 5 8.98 -15.70 -11.30
C GLY A 5 7.72 -15.66 -12.18
N PRO A 6 7.88 -15.36 -13.47
CA PRO A 6 6.76 -15.18 -14.39
C PRO A 6 6.09 -16.52 -14.75
N GLY A 7 4.76 -16.48 -14.96
CA GLY A 7 4.00 -17.62 -15.53
C GLY A 7 3.93 -18.89 -14.66
N LEU A 8 4.27 -18.79 -13.37
CA LEU A 8 4.29 -19.94 -12.45
C LEU A 8 2.90 -20.40 -11.98
N LEU A 9 1.87 -19.57 -12.14
CA LEU A 9 0.50 -19.87 -11.73
C LEU A 9 -0.39 -20.04 -12.97
N SER A 10 -0.91 -21.25 -13.20
CA SER A 10 -1.74 -21.56 -14.36
C SER A 10 -3.23 -21.29 -14.11
N ALA A 11 -3.99 -21.08 -15.19
CA ALA A 11 -5.45 -20.93 -15.13
C ALA A 11 -6.14 -22.12 -14.44
N ASP A 12 -5.67 -23.34 -14.65
CA ASP A 12 -6.25 -24.53 -14.02
C ASP A 12 -5.96 -24.64 -12.52
N GLN A 13 -4.85 -24.06 -12.05
CA GLN A 13 -4.61 -23.90 -10.63
C GLN A 13 -5.55 -22.85 -10.02
N VAL A 14 -5.78 -21.75 -10.73
CA VAL A 14 -6.70 -20.68 -10.29
C VAL A 14 -8.15 -21.19 -10.19
N LYS A 15 -8.62 -21.99 -11.16
CA LYS A 15 -9.97 -22.61 -11.13
C LYS A 15 -10.23 -23.44 -9.87
N LYS A 16 -9.19 -24.02 -9.26
CA LYS A 16 -9.29 -24.87 -8.07
C LYS A 16 -9.33 -24.10 -6.75
N MET A 17 -9.14 -22.78 -6.77
CA MET A 17 -9.16 -21.97 -5.56
C MET A 17 -10.57 -21.86 -4.96
N ALA A 18 -10.67 -21.45 -3.69
CA ALA A 18 -11.96 -21.16 -3.04
C ALA A 18 -12.70 -19.99 -3.70
N ALA A 19 -13.95 -19.74 -3.33
CA ALA A 19 -14.70 -18.54 -3.70
C ALA A 19 -13.91 -17.26 -3.34
N ASP A 20 -14.01 -16.22 -4.16
CA ASP A 20 -13.36 -14.91 -3.97
C ASP A 20 -11.84 -14.98 -3.69
N PRO A 21 -11.04 -15.64 -4.54
CA PRO A 21 -9.64 -15.88 -4.26
C PRO A 21 -8.86 -14.57 -4.36
N VAL A 22 -8.03 -14.32 -3.35
CA VAL A 22 -7.09 -13.19 -3.36
C VAL A 22 -5.75 -13.66 -3.92
N ILE A 23 -5.38 -13.17 -5.10
CA ILE A 23 -4.13 -13.51 -5.77
C ILE A 23 -3.24 -12.28 -5.84
N PHE A 24 -2.10 -12.35 -5.16
CA PHE A 24 -1.01 -11.39 -5.30
C PHE A 24 0.03 -12.03 -6.21
N ALA A 25 0.12 -11.60 -7.47
CA ALA A 25 1.11 -12.03 -8.45
C ALA A 25 2.07 -10.87 -8.73
N CYS A 26 3.07 -10.72 -7.87
CA CYS A 26 3.87 -9.50 -7.74
C CYS A 26 5.24 -9.58 -8.43
N THR A 27 5.53 -10.65 -9.19
CA THR A 27 6.71 -10.66 -10.06
C THR A 27 6.62 -9.53 -11.10
N ASN A 28 7.73 -8.83 -11.32
CA ASN A 28 7.87 -7.79 -12.34
C ASN A 28 8.93 -8.19 -13.38
N PRO A 29 8.81 -7.78 -14.66
CA PRO A 29 7.64 -7.09 -15.23
C PRO A 29 6.46 -8.03 -15.51
N ASP A 30 6.71 -9.33 -15.56
CA ASP A 30 5.72 -10.36 -15.89
C ASP A 30 5.27 -11.10 -14.62
N PRO A 31 3.97 -11.05 -14.26
CA PRO A 31 3.46 -11.67 -13.04
C PRO A 31 3.43 -13.21 -13.14
N GLU A 32 3.23 -13.86 -11.99
CA GLU A 32 3.02 -15.32 -11.91
C GLU A 32 1.84 -15.78 -12.78
N ILE A 33 0.82 -14.94 -12.93
CA ILE A 33 -0.29 -15.09 -13.87
C ILE A 33 -0.73 -13.71 -14.35
N HIS A 34 -1.00 -13.56 -15.64
CA HIS A 34 -1.55 -12.32 -16.17
C HIS A 34 -2.96 -12.06 -15.60
N PRO A 35 -3.31 -10.83 -15.17
CA PRO A 35 -4.62 -10.52 -14.61
C PRO A 35 -5.80 -10.96 -15.47
N ASP A 36 -5.73 -10.78 -16.79
CA ASP A 36 -6.82 -11.18 -17.70
C ASP A 36 -7.03 -12.69 -17.72
N VAL A 37 -5.94 -13.47 -17.74
CA VAL A 37 -6.00 -14.94 -17.69
C VAL A 37 -6.57 -15.41 -16.35
N ALA A 38 -6.21 -14.74 -15.24
CA ALA A 38 -6.78 -15.04 -13.93
C ALA A 38 -8.28 -14.76 -13.88
N ARG A 39 -8.74 -13.62 -14.41
CA ARG A 39 -10.16 -13.23 -14.45
C ARG A 39 -10.98 -14.12 -15.37
N GLU A 40 -10.44 -14.53 -16.52
CA GLU A 40 -11.08 -15.49 -17.41
C GLU A 40 -11.26 -16.85 -16.72
N ALA A 41 -10.25 -17.30 -15.97
CA ALA A 41 -10.30 -18.56 -15.22
C ALA A 41 -11.22 -18.50 -13.99
N ARG A 42 -11.26 -17.35 -13.30
CA ARG A 42 -12.08 -17.09 -12.10
C ARG A 42 -12.58 -15.64 -12.11
N PRO A 43 -13.82 -15.40 -12.56
CA PRO A 43 -14.39 -14.05 -12.65
C PRO A 43 -14.49 -13.29 -11.32
N ASP A 44 -14.48 -13.99 -10.20
CA ASP A 44 -14.52 -13.44 -8.84
C ASP A 44 -13.12 -13.30 -8.21
N VAL A 45 -12.03 -13.42 -8.96
CA VAL A 45 -10.69 -13.19 -8.44
C VAL A 45 -10.48 -11.75 -7.98
N ILE A 46 -9.89 -11.57 -6.81
CA ILE A 46 -9.34 -10.29 -6.34
C ILE A 46 -7.86 -10.30 -6.70
N MET A 47 -7.50 -9.60 -7.77
CA MET A 47 -6.18 -9.64 -8.36
C MET A 47 -5.33 -8.44 -7.92
N ALA A 48 -4.09 -8.68 -7.53
CA ALA A 48 -3.09 -7.65 -7.26
C ALA A 48 -1.76 -8.01 -7.93
N THR A 49 -1.05 -7.00 -8.44
CA THR A 49 0.26 -7.18 -9.10
C THR A 49 1.27 -6.14 -8.65
N GLY A 50 2.53 -6.28 -9.07
CA GLY A 50 3.55 -5.24 -8.88
C GLY A 50 3.45 -4.07 -9.86
N ARG A 51 2.68 -4.21 -10.94
CA ARG A 51 2.60 -3.26 -12.03
C ARG A 51 1.53 -2.20 -11.79
N SER A 52 1.74 -1.00 -12.34
CA SER A 52 0.88 0.16 -12.15
C SER A 52 -0.27 0.25 -13.15
N ASP A 53 -0.23 -0.53 -14.23
CA ASP A 53 -1.25 -0.56 -15.29
C ASP A 53 -2.46 -1.42 -14.93
N PHE A 54 -2.43 -2.12 -13.78
CA PHE A 54 -3.53 -2.91 -13.25
C PHE A 54 -4.04 -2.36 -11.91
N PRO A 55 -5.31 -2.63 -11.54
CA PRO A 55 -5.81 -2.38 -10.20
C PRO A 55 -4.97 -3.05 -9.12
N ASN A 56 -5.08 -2.56 -7.89
CA ASN A 56 -4.45 -3.15 -6.70
C ASN A 56 -2.92 -3.33 -6.83
N GLN A 57 -2.21 -2.28 -7.25
CA GLN A 57 -0.76 -2.33 -7.31
C GLN A 57 -0.15 -2.50 -5.90
N VAL A 58 0.48 -3.65 -5.66
CA VAL A 58 1.25 -3.93 -4.45
C VAL A 58 2.71 -3.60 -4.74
N ASN A 59 3.12 -2.39 -4.35
CA ASN A 59 4.47 -1.89 -4.58
C ASN A 59 5.01 -1.17 -3.33
N ASN A 60 6.32 -1.28 -3.11
CA ASN A 60 7.00 -0.71 -1.95
C ASN A 60 6.92 0.83 -1.91
N VAL A 61 6.58 1.52 -3.01
CA VAL A 61 6.35 2.96 -3.06
C VAL A 61 5.30 3.46 -2.07
N LEU A 62 4.34 2.60 -1.68
CA LEU A 62 3.35 2.90 -0.65
C LEU A 62 3.91 2.85 0.78
N GLY A 63 5.08 2.25 0.97
CA GLY A 63 5.71 2.04 2.26
C GLY A 63 6.96 2.89 2.46
N PHE A 64 7.99 2.70 1.62
CA PHE A 64 9.33 3.21 1.92
C PHE A 64 9.38 4.72 2.16
N PRO A 65 8.76 5.62 1.35
CA PRO A 65 8.91 7.06 1.55
C PRO A 65 8.43 7.48 2.94
N PHE A 66 7.32 6.91 3.38
CA PHE A 66 6.61 7.32 4.59
C PHE A 66 7.13 6.62 5.85
N ILE A 67 7.55 5.35 5.73
CA ILE A 67 8.25 4.64 6.80
C ILE A 67 9.55 5.38 7.14
N PHE A 68 10.33 5.75 6.12
CA PHE A 68 11.55 6.51 6.35
C PHE A 68 11.25 7.90 6.90
N ARG A 69 10.25 8.63 6.38
CA ARG A 69 9.87 9.94 6.91
C ARG A 69 9.58 9.89 8.41
N GLY A 70 8.67 9.01 8.84
CA GLY A 70 8.29 8.87 10.25
C GLY A 70 9.45 8.43 11.13
N ALA A 71 10.26 7.47 10.67
CA ALA A 71 11.44 7.01 11.41
C ALA A 71 12.51 8.11 11.58
N LEU A 72 12.77 8.88 10.52
CA LEU A 72 13.79 9.93 10.53
C LEU A 72 13.38 11.11 11.42
N ASP A 73 12.11 11.49 11.45
CA ASP A 73 11.63 12.65 12.23
C ASP A 73 11.78 12.43 13.74
N VAL A 74 11.60 11.20 14.20
CA VAL A 74 11.81 10.82 15.61
C VAL A 74 13.22 10.26 15.88
N ARG A 75 14.10 10.28 14.87
CA ARG A 75 15.47 9.75 14.93
C ARG A 75 15.54 8.31 15.44
N ALA A 76 14.62 7.46 14.98
CA ALA A 76 14.59 6.04 15.33
C ALA A 76 15.94 5.37 15.10
N THR A 77 16.36 4.50 16.02
CA THR A 77 17.63 3.76 15.93
C THR A 77 17.56 2.58 14.96
N ARG A 78 16.35 2.11 14.64
CA ARG A 78 16.06 1.01 13.71
C ARG A 78 14.60 1.08 13.25
N ILE A 79 14.30 0.44 12.12
CA ILE A 79 12.92 0.09 11.74
C ILE A 79 12.59 -1.26 12.37
N ASN A 80 11.60 -1.33 13.25
CA ASN A 80 11.18 -2.57 13.92
C ASN A 80 9.80 -3.08 13.43
N GLU A 81 9.36 -4.24 13.93
CA GLU A 81 8.08 -4.83 13.53
C GLU A 81 6.86 -3.99 13.92
N ALA A 82 6.90 -3.31 15.07
CA ALA A 82 5.81 -2.40 15.49
C ALA A 82 5.60 -1.27 14.46
N MET A 83 6.70 -0.69 13.95
CA MET A 83 6.64 0.33 12.90
C MET A 83 6.10 -0.22 11.58
N LYS A 84 6.50 -1.43 11.17
CA LYS A 84 5.97 -2.07 9.96
C LYS A 84 4.47 -2.36 10.09
N LEU A 85 4.04 -2.87 11.24
CA LEU A 85 2.63 -3.16 11.51
C LEU A 85 1.79 -1.87 11.53
N ALA A 86 2.32 -0.79 12.11
CA ALA A 86 1.67 0.51 12.09
C ALA A 86 1.49 1.05 10.67
N ALA A 87 2.49 0.89 9.79
CA ALA A 87 2.37 1.24 8.38
C ALA A 87 1.30 0.40 7.66
N VAL A 88 1.25 -0.92 7.91
CA VAL A 88 0.22 -1.81 7.36
C VAL A 88 -1.17 -1.38 7.80
N HIS A 89 -1.38 -1.07 9.07
CA HIS A 89 -2.67 -0.61 9.58
C HIS A 89 -3.07 0.74 8.99
N ALA A 90 -2.15 1.70 8.91
CA ALA A 90 -2.41 2.99 8.27
C ALA A 90 -2.84 2.85 6.80
N LEU A 91 -2.18 1.98 6.02
CA LEU A 91 -2.57 1.70 4.63
C LEU A 91 -3.94 1.01 4.54
N LYS A 92 -4.18 0.01 5.38
CA LYS A 92 -5.44 -0.75 5.45
C LYS A 92 -6.63 0.14 5.81
N ASP A 93 -6.45 1.06 6.76
CA ASP A 93 -7.48 2.01 7.15
C ASP A 93 -7.70 3.07 6.06
N LEU A 94 -6.62 3.59 5.46
CA LEU A 94 -6.71 4.57 4.38
C LEU A 94 -7.45 4.04 3.15
N ALA A 95 -7.25 2.77 2.79
CA ALA A 95 -7.95 2.13 1.66
C ALA A 95 -9.48 2.08 1.85
N ARG A 96 -9.96 2.23 3.08
CA ARG A 96 -11.38 2.18 3.45
C ARG A 96 -12.00 3.57 3.65
N GLU A 97 -11.18 4.63 3.62
CA GLU A 97 -11.67 6.00 3.60
C GLU A 97 -12.19 6.38 2.20
N PRO A 98 -13.13 7.34 2.08
CA PRO A 98 -13.49 7.90 0.78
C PRO A 98 -12.27 8.41 0.02
N VAL A 99 -12.23 8.14 -1.29
CA VAL A 99 -11.11 8.54 -2.15
C VAL A 99 -11.26 10.02 -2.56
N PRO A 100 -10.25 10.88 -2.33
CA PRO A 100 -10.27 12.29 -2.72
C PRO A 100 -10.37 12.49 -4.23
N GLN A 101 -10.99 13.60 -4.65
CA GLN A 101 -11.17 13.93 -6.06
C GLN A 101 -9.84 14.05 -6.81
N GLU A 102 -8.78 14.52 -6.16
CA GLU A 102 -7.45 14.65 -6.75
C GLU A 102 -6.88 13.29 -7.16
N VAL A 103 -7.13 12.26 -6.36
CA VAL A 103 -6.71 10.88 -6.66
C VAL A 103 -7.54 10.30 -7.80
N LEU A 104 -8.84 10.55 -7.80
CA LEU A 104 -9.74 10.13 -8.88
C LEU A 104 -9.33 10.77 -10.22
N ASN A 105 -9.03 12.06 -10.23
CA ASN A 105 -8.57 12.80 -11.39
C ASN A 105 -7.24 12.25 -11.94
N ALA A 106 -6.29 11.92 -11.05
CA ALA A 106 -4.99 11.37 -11.44
C ALA A 106 -5.07 10.00 -12.14
N TYR A 107 -6.15 9.26 -11.92
CA TYR A 107 -6.41 7.94 -12.53
C TYR A 107 -7.53 7.98 -13.57
N GLU A 108 -8.03 9.16 -13.93
CA GLU A 108 -9.14 9.35 -14.88
C GLU A 108 -10.38 8.50 -14.49
N ARG A 109 -10.70 8.46 -13.20
CA ARG A 109 -11.85 7.73 -12.65
C ARG A 109 -12.91 8.69 -12.11
N THR A 110 -14.17 8.28 -12.18
CA THR A 110 -15.29 8.97 -11.55
C THR A 110 -15.52 8.52 -10.11
N GLU A 111 -15.15 7.28 -9.80
CA GLU A 111 -15.27 6.68 -8.47
C GLU A 111 -14.19 5.63 -8.23
N MET A 112 -13.85 5.47 -6.95
CA MET A 112 -12.97 4.41 -6.45
C MET A 112 -13.33 4.20 -4.98
N SER A 113 -13.56 2.95 -4.59
CA SER A 113 -13.96 2.60 -3.23
C SER A 113 -13.51 1.19 -2.89
N PHE A 114 -13.35 0.91 -1.59
CA PHE A 114 -12.83 -0.39 -1.13
C PHE A 114 -13.63 -1.57 -1.72
N GLY A 115 -12.96 -2.40 -2.51
CA GLY A 115 -13.60 -3.46 -3.29
C GLY A 115 -12.60 -4.28 -4.11
N ARG A 116 -13.09 -5.16 -4.99
CA ARG A 116 -12.26 -6.11 -5.75
C ARG A 116 -11.14 -5.45 -6.55
N ASP A 117 -11.39 -4.26 -7.09
CA ASP A 117 -10.43 -3.49 -7.89
C ASP A 117 -9.77 -2.33 -7.10
N TYR A 118 -10.02 -2.24 -5.78
CA TYR A 118 -9.34 -1.27 -4.90
C TYR A 118 -9.27 -1.79 -3.46
N ILE A 119 -8.19 -2.52 -3.16
CA ILE A 119 -7.90 -3.07 -1.81
C ILE A 119 -6.76 -2.34 -1.10
N ILE A 120 -6.05 -1.48 -1.81
CA ILE A 120 -4.85 -0.77 -1.36
C ILE A 120 -4.83 0.64 -1.97
N PRO A 121 -4.38 1.70 -1.24
CA PRO A 121 -4.35 3.06 -1.78
C PRO A 121 -3.38 3.17 -2.96
N THR A 122 -3.53 4.23 -3.76
CA THR A 122 -2.65 4.49 -4.90
C THR A 122 -1.43 5.34 -4.49
N PRO A 123 -0.28 5.22 -5.18
CA PRO A 123 0.95 5.95 -4.84
C PRO A 123 0.84 7.48 -4.88
N VAL A 124 -0.15 8.02 -5.58
CA VAL A 124 -0.38 9.48 -5.69
C VAL A 124 -1.30 10.03 -4.59
N ASP A 125 -1.82 9.17 -3.71
CA ASP A 125 -2.67 9.62 -2.61
C ASP A 125 -1.85 10.38 -1.56
N ILE A 126 -2.01 11.70 -1.54
CA ILE A 126 -1.25 12.59 -0.66
C ILE A 126 -1.44 12.28 0.83
N ARG A 127 -2.55 11.62 1.18
CA ARG A 127 -2.88 11.25 2.57
C ARG A 127 -1.91 10.21 3.11
N LEU A 128 -1.19 9.48 2.24
CA LEU A 128 -0.12 8.56 2.62
C LEU A 128 0.94 9.26 3.48
N LEU A 129 1.32 10.49 3.13
CA LEU A 129 2.26 11.29 3.90
C LEU A 129 1.75 11.47 5.32
N ALA A 130 0.53 11.96 5.48
CA ALA A 130 -0.07 12.20 6.79
C ALA A 130 -0.23 10.91 7.60
N ARG A 131 -0.81 9.86 7.01
CA ARG A 131 -1.24 8.65 7.72
C ARG A 131 -0.06 7.75 8.07
N VAL A 132 0.75 7.38 7.08
CA VAL A 132 1.77 6.34 7.25
C VAL A 132 2.96 6.89 8.05
N SER A 133 3.43 8.11 7.75
CA SER A 133 4.56 8.69 8.50
C SER A 133 4.21 8.92 9.98
N SER A 134 2.99 9.39 10.27
CA SER A 134 2.50 9.58 11.63
C SER A 134 2.40 8.28 12.41
N ALA A 135 1.82 7.24 11.81
CA ALA A 135 1.70 5.94 12.45
C ALA A 135 3.08 5.34 12.76
N VAL A 136 4.03 5.45 11.83
CA VAL A 136 5.39 4.94 11.99
C VAL A 136 6.17 5.71 13.05
N ALA A 137 6.06 7.04 13.07
CA ALA A 137 6.69 7.89 14.08
C ALA A 137 6.16 7.56 15.49
N GLN A 138 4.84 7.41 15.64
CA GLN A 138 4.22 7.03 16.91
C GLN A 138 4.70 5.65 17.36
N ALA A 139 4.67 4.65 16.47
CA ALA A 139 5.13 3.30 16.79
C ALA A 139 6.61 3.25 17.18
N ALA A 140 7.47 4.08 16.59
CA ALA A 140 8.87 4.20 16.97
C ALA A 140 9.04 4.77 18.39
N VAL A 141 8.21 5.74 18.78
CA VAL A 141 8.16 6.31 20.13
C VAL A 141 7.67 5.27 21.13
N ASP A 142 6.53 4.64 20.85
CA ASP A 142 5.88 3.69 21.76
C ASP A 142 6.74 2.44 22.00
N SER A 143 7.49 2.00 20.99
CA SER A 143 8.39 0.86 21.10
C SER A 143 9.79 1.20 21.65
N GLY A 144 10.03 2.46 22.01
CA GLY A 144 11.27 2.93 22.64
C GLY A 144 12.50 2.97 21.71
N VAL A 145 12.32 2.88 20.39
CA VAL A 145 13.44 2.99 19.43
C VAL A 145 13.68 4.43 18.97
N ALA A 146 12.74 5.34 19.21
CA ALA A 146 12.88 6.77 18.93
C ALA A 146 13.86 7.46 19.89
N ARG A 147 14.62 8.43 19.37
CA ARG A 147 15.52 9.31 20.17
C ARG A 147 14.95 10.71 20.35
N LYS A 148 13.81 11.02 19.73
CA LYS A 148 13.02 12.23 19.92
C LYS A 148 11.58 11.84 20.23
N PRO A 149 10.83 12.69 20.95
CA PRO A 149 9.40 12.48 21.16
C PRO A 149 8.63 12.58 19.83
N TYR A 150 7.36 12.18 19.86
CA TYR A 150 6.45 12.37 18.73
C TYR A 150 6.38 13.86 18.35
N PRO A 151 6.54 14.25 17.06
CA PRO A 151 6.64 15.66 16.69
C PRO A 151 5.31 16.39 16.86
N ALA A 152 5.32 17.57 17.49
CA ALA A 152 4.08 18.33 17.79
C ALA A 152 3.33 18.84 16.54
N HIS A 153 4.01 18.95 15.39
CA HIS A 153 3.42 19.42 14.14
C HIS A 153 2.80 18.30 13.29
N TYR A 154 2.82 17.06 13.78
CA TYR A 154 2.15 15.95 13.12
C TYR A 154 0.62 16.02 13.30
N PRO A 155 -0.16 15.47 12.36
CA PRO A 155 0.27 14.80 11.14
C PRO A 155 0.69 15.76 10.02
N LEU A 156 1.69 15.36 9.21
CA LEU A 156 2.15 16.10 8.02
C LEU A 156 1.07 16.08 6.93
N LYS A 157 0.42 17.21 6.64
CA LYS A 157 -0.65 17.30 5.65
C LYS A 157 -0.14 17.62 4.25
N THR A 158 0.97 18.34 4.16
CA THR A 158 1.56 18.80 2.91
C THR A 158 3.07 18.57 2.87
N ILE A 159 3.65 18.69 1.67
CA ILE A 159 5.11 18.67 1.51
C ILE A 159 5.77 19.87 2.23
N ASN A 160 5.08 21.01 2.33
CA ASN A 160 5.62 22.19 3.02
C ASN A 160 5.81 21.93 4.52
N ASP A 161 4.95 21.12 5.12
CA ASP A 161 5.05 20.72 6.53
C ASP A 161 6.36 19.94 6.82
N VAL A 162 6.95 19.32 5.79
CA VAL A 162 8.22 18.57 5.91
C VAL A 162 9.41 19.52 6.08
N TYR A 163 9.38 20.69 5.46
CA TYR A 163 10.49 21.64 5.45
C TYR A 163 10.42 22.71 6.54
N GLY A 164 9.36 22.66 7.36
CA GLY A 164 9.25 23.49 8.56
C GLY A 164 8.51 24.82 8.40
N GLY A 165 7.94 25.13 7.22
CA GLY A 165 7.20 26.37 6.96
C GLY A 165 8.07 27.62 6.90
#